data_AF-A0A920J7Z4-F1
#
_entry.id   AF-A0A920J7Z4-F1
#
_cell.length_a   1.000
_cell.length_b   1.000
_cell.length_c   1.000
_cell.angle_alpha   90.00
_cell.angle_beta   90.00
_cell.angle_gamma   90.00
#
_symmetry.space_group_name_H-M   'P 1'
#
loop_
_entity.id
_entity.type
_entity.pdbx_description
1 polymer ?
#
loop_
_entity_poly.entity_id
_entity_poly.type
_entity_poly.pdbx_seq_one_letter_code
_entity_poly.pdbx_strand_id
1 'polypeptide(L)'
;MLEKEFFKASKLNNLRLIPAGKAFLYINKNFPNINLYTEDLRHPSKEGTYLAALMVFTSLSNKSPIGNTFMMGLDPEVAEILQKVAWKTYEIFK
;
A
#
# COMPACT_ATOMS: atom_id res chain seq x y z
N MET A 1 15.21 -11.52 4.27
CA MET A 1 14.08 -11.05 3.43
C MET A 1 14.13 -9.54 3.35
N LEU A 2 13.88 -8.96 2.18
CA LEU A 2 14.08 -7.53 1.84
C LEU A 2 13.52 -6.54 2.87
N GLU A 3 12.36 -6.83 3.46
CA GLU A 3 11.75 -5.97 4.49
C GLU A 3 12.67 -5.71 5.69
N LYS A 4 13.36 -6.74 6.19
CA LYS A 4 14.27 -6.61 7.34
C LYS A 4 15.43 -5.66 7.01
N GLU A 5 15.94 -5.73 5.78
CA GLU A 5 17.04 -4.88 5.33
C GLU A 5 16.58 -3.43 5.13
N PHE A 6 15.39 -3.19 4.57
CA PHE A 6 14.82 -1.85 4.48
C PHE A 6 14.57 -1.24 5.87
N PHE A 7 14.06 -2.01 6.82
CA PHE A 7 13.86 -1.54 8.18
C PHE A 7 15.18 -1.21 8.89
N LYS A 8 16.21 -2.07 8.72
CA LYS A 8 17.56 -1.80 9.21
C LYS A 8 18.14 -0.53 8.61
N ALA A 9 18.07 -0.38 7.28
CA ALA A 9 18.54 0.82 6.59
C ALA A 9 17.80 2.08 7.05
N SER A 10 16.49 2.00 7.24
CA SER A 10 15.68 3.10 7.76
C SER A 10 16.13 3.54 9.14
N LYS A 11 16.33 2.59 10.06
CA LYS A 11 16.81 2.87 11.43
C LYS A 11 18.21 3.45 11.46
N LEU A 12 19.14 2.89 10.69
CA LEU A 12 20.53 3.36 10.63
C LEU A 12 20.64 4.81 10.12
N ASN A 13 19.72 5.24 9.26
CA ASN A 13 19.75 6.56 8.62
C ASN A 13 18.68 7.53 9.17
N ASN A 14 17.98 7.18 10.25
CA ASN A 14 16.85 7.96 10.80
C ASN A 14 15.81 8.38 9.74
N LEU A 15 15.49 7.45 8.82
CA LEU A 15 14.52 7.66 7.76
C LEU A 15 13.15 7.13 8.17
N ARG A 16 12.10 7.72 7.60
CA ARG A 16 10.75 7.19 7.66
C ARG A 16 10.55 6.10 6.61
N LEU A 17 10.14 4.90 7.04
CA LEU A 17 9.81 3.80 6.13
C LEU A 17 8.33 3.83 5.75
N ILE A 18 8.03 3.72 4.46
CA ILE A 18 6.66 3.54 3.95
C ILE A 18 6.43 2.04 3.70
N PRO A 19 5.52 1.37 4.42
CA PRO A 19 5.40 -0.10 4.39
C PRO A 19 4.56 -0.61 3.20
N ALA A 20 4.82 -0.13 1.98
CA ALA A 20 4.05 -0.50 0.77
C ALA A 20 4.11 -2.01 0.48
N GLY A 21 5.28 -2.64 0.64
CA GLY A 21 5.43 -4.08 0.45
C GLY A 21 4.54 -4.93 1.37
N LYS A 22 4.24 -4.44 2.58
CA LYS A 22 3.32 -5.12 3.51
C LYS A 22 1.87 -5.00 3.09
N ALA A 23 1.47 -3.83 2.59
CA ALA A 23 0.15 -3.65 2.03
C ALA A 23 -0.08 -4.56 0.81
N PHE A 24 0.90 -4.63 -0.09
CA PHE A 24 0.87 -5.54 -1.25
C PHE A 24 0.76 -7.01 -0.82
N LEU A 25 1.58 -7.43 0.15
CA LEU A 25 1.53 -8.78 0.69
C LEU A 25 0.15 -9.11 1.30
N TYR A 26 -0.47 -8.14 1.98
CA TYR A 26 -1.79 -8.34 2.58
C TYR A 26 -2.86 -8.54 1.50
N ILE A 27 -2.88 -7.70 0.46
CA ILE A 27 -3.84 -7.85 -0.65
C ILE A 27 -3.64 -9.19 -1.36
N ASN A 28 -2.42 -9.52 -1.77
CA ASN A 28 -2.13 -10.77 -2.48
C ASN A 28 -2.58 -12.02 -1.69
N LYS A 29 -2.56 -11.97 -0.35
CA LYS A 29 -2.99 -13.08 0.52
C LYS A 29 -4.49 -13.15 0.76
N ASN A 30 -5.16 -12.00 0.88
CA ASN A 30 -6.54 -11.95 1.39
C ASN A 30 -7.57 -11.57 0.31
N PHE A 31 -7.12 -10.97 -0.78
CA PHE A 31 -7.95 -10.54 -1.91
C PHE A 31 -7.27 -10.94 -3.23
N PRO A 32 -7.11 -12.24 -3.51
CA PRO A 32 -6.36 -12.73 -4.68
C PRO A 32 -6.98 -12.31 -6.03
N ASN A 33 -8.24 -11.86 -6.03
CA ASN A 33 -8.92 -11.33 -7.22
C ASN A 33 -8.50 -9.89 -7.57
N ILE A 34 -7.86 -9.17 -6.65
CA ILE A 34 -7.32 -7.83 -6.90
C ILE A 34 -5.87 -7.99 -7.39
N ASN A 35 -5.67 -7.96 -8.71
CA ASN A 35 -4.33 -8.07 -9.28
C ASN A 35 -3.56 -6.75 -9.11
N LEU A 36 -2.47 -6.77 -8.34
CA LEU A 36 -1.62 -5.60 -8.09
C LEU A 36 -0.49 -5.41 -9.09
N TYR A 37 -0.34 -6.30 -10.07
CA TYR A 37 0.79 -6.28 -11.00
C TYR A 37 0.34 -6.27 -12.46
N THR A 38 1.17 -5.68 -13.32
CA THR A 38 1.10 -5.88 -14.76
C THR A 38 1.50 -7.32 -15.14
N GLU A 39 1.37 -7.65 -16.42
CA GLU A 39 1.66 -8.99 -16.96
C GLU A 39 3.11 -9.46 -16.70
N ASP A 40 4.04 -8.52 -16.46
CA ASP A 40 5.43 -8.81 -16.13
C ASP A 40 5.67 -9.25 -14.66
N LEU A 41 4.60 -9.27 -13.85
CA LEU A 41 4.61 -9.63 -12.42
C LEU A 41 5.55 -8.78 -11.55
N ARG A 42 5.92 -7.58 -12.03
CA ARG A 42 6.89 -6.69 -11.38
C ARG A 42 6.35 -5.28 -11.23
N HIS A 43 5.92 -4.66 -12.33
CA HIS A 43 5.40 -3.31 -12.26
C HIS A 43 3.98 -3.32 -11.68
N PRO A 44 3.61 -2.28 -10.90
CA PRO A 44 2.28 -2.21 -10.34
C PRO A 44 1.22 -2.00 -11.42
N SER A 45 0.09 -2.69 -11.29
CA SER A 45 -1.14 -2.42 -12.04
C SER A 45 -1.75 -1.06 -11.64
N LYS A 46 -2.96 -0.77 -12.13
CA LYS A 46 -3.73 0.40 -11.70
C LYS A 46 -4.09 0.32 -10.20
N GLU A 47 -4.51 -0.85 -9.75
CA GLU A 47 -4.80 -1.18 -8.35
C GLU A 47 -3.52 -1.12 -7.50
N GLY A 48 -2.42 -1.69 -7.99
CA GLY A 48 -1.11 -1.62 -7.35
C GLY A 48 -0.61 -0.19 -7.19
N THR A 49 -0.73 0.62 -8.24
CA THR A 49 -0.33 2.03 -8.24
C THR A 49 -1.16 2.83 -7.26
N TYR A 50 -2.49 2.61 -7.24
CA TYR A 50 -3.38 3.25 -6.30
C TYR A 50 -3.00 2.89 -4.85
N LEU A 51 -2.80 1.61 -4.54
CA LEU A 51 -2.39 1.18 -3.20
C LEU A 51 -1.05 1.79 -2.77
N ALA A 52 -0.06 1.83 -3.66
CA ALA A 52 1.23 2.46 -3.39
C ALA A 52 1.07 3.96 -3.10
N ALA A 53 0.25 4.67 -3.87
CA ALA A 53 -0.06 6.08 -3.65
C ALA A 53 -0.77 6.32 -2.31
N LEU A 54 -1.73 5.47 -1.95
CA LEU A 54 -2.41 5.54 -0.65
C LEU A 54 -1.43 5.33 0.52
N MET A 55 -0.48 4.41 0.38
CA MET A 55 0.57 4.19 1.38
C MET A 55 1.48 5.40 1.54
N VAL A 56 1.83 6.08 0.45
CA VAL A 56 2.56 7.36 0.50
C VAL A 56 1.72 8.44 1.18
N PHE A 57 0.47 8.61 0.76
CA PHE A 57 -0.45 9.61 1.31
C PHE A 57 -0.65 9.44 2.82
N THR A 58 -1.05 8.24 3.27
CA THR A 58 -1.33 8.00 4.69
C THR A 58 -0.08 8.12 5.53
N SER A 59 1.08 7.68 5.01
CA SER A 59 2.35 7.79 5.72
C SER A 59 2.75 9.25 5.87
N LEU A 60 2.75 10.05 4.81
CA LEU A 60 3.19 11.45 4.91
C LEU A 60 2.21 12.33 5.68
N SER A 61 0.89 12.10 5.51
CA SER A 61 -0.14 12.99 6.07
C SER A 61 -0.66 12.58 7.44
N ASN A 62 -0.43 11.33 7.87
CA ASN A 62 -1.06 10.75 9.07
C ASN A 62 -2.60 10.83 9.04
N LYS A 63 -3.20 10.78 7.85
CA LYS A 63 -4.66 10.82 7.65
C LYS A 63 -5.14 9.53 7.04
N SER A 64 -6.34 9.11 7.45
CA SER A 64 -6.98 7.96 6.84
C SER A 64 -7.31 8.23 5.37
N PRO A 65 -6.95 7.33 4.44
CA PRO A 65 -7.40 7.39 3.06
C PRO A 65 -8.84 6.89 2.86
N ILE A 66 -9.49 6.35 3.90
CA ILE A 66 -10.84 5.79 3.81
C ILE A 66 -11.84 6.92 3.51
N GLY A 67 -12.66 6.73 2.48
CA GLY A 67 -13.62 7.72 2.01
C GLY A 67 -13.02 8.74 1.04
N ASN A 68 -11.79 8.54 0.57
CA ASN A 68 -11.22 9.38 -0.50
C ASN A 68 -12.07 9.25 -1.77
N THR A 69 -12.54 10.39 -2.28
CA THR A 69 -13.41 10.46 -3.46
C THR A 69 -12.67 10.16 -4.75
N PHE A 70 -11.35 10.35 -4.78
CA PHE A 70 -10.54 9.96 -5.92
C PHE A 70 -10.18 8.47 -5.85
N MET A 71 -10.74 7.69 -6.79
CA MET A 71 -10.57 6.23 -6.87
C MET A 71 -9.73 5.78 -8.06
N MET A 72 -9.06 6.71 -8.76
CA MET A 72 -8.31 6.44 -10.00
C MET A 72 -9.16 5.81 -11.12
N GLY A 73 -10.49 5.81 -11.03
CA GLY A 73 -11.37 5.08 -11.96
C GLY A 73 -11.28 3.56 -11.80
N LEU A 74 -10.97 3.09 -10.59
CA LEU A 74 -11.15 1.69 -10.18
C LEU A 74 -12.62 1.44 -9.86
N ASP A 75 -12.99 0.16 -9.78
CA ASP A 75 -14.23 -0.24 -9.15
C ASP A 75 -14.30 0.30 -7.71
N PRO A 76 -15.42 0.90 -7.27
CA PRO A 76 -15.53 1.50 -5.94
C PRO A 76 -15.26 0.53 -4.79
N GLU A 77 -15.67 -0.74 -4.91
CA GLU A 77 -15.45 -1.76 -3.88
C GLU A 77 -13.96 -2.09 -3.77
N VAL A 78 -13.29 -2.25 -4.91
CA VAL A 78 -11.82 -2.46 -4.96
C VAL A 78 -11.10 -1.26 -4.34
N ALA A 79 -11.48 -0.04 -4.71
CA ALA A 79 -10.86 1.16 -4.16
C ALA A 79 -11.03 1.26 -2.64
N GLU A 80 -12.22 0.96 -2.12
CA GLU A 80 -12.50 0.98 -0.68
C GLU A 80 -11.68 -0.08 0.07
N ILE A 81 -11.54 -1.29 -0.48
CA ILE A 81 -10.68 -2.34 0.09
C ILE A 81 -9.23 -1.84 0.18
N LEU A 82 -8.70 -1.23 -0.89
CA LEU A 82 -7.33 -0.73 -0.92
C LEU A 82 -7.12 0.44 0.07
N GLN A 83 -8.10 1.33 0.23
CA GLN A 83 -8.09 2.38 1.25
C GLN A 83 -8.04 1.80 2.66
N LYS A 84 -8.91 0.83 2.97
CA LYS A 84 -8.94 0.15 4.28
C LYS A 84 -7.63 -0.58 4.58
N VAL A 85 -7.06 -1.28 3.61
CA VAL A 85 -5.79 -2.00 3.77
C VAL A 85 -4.62 -1.05 3.94
N ALA A 86 -4.58 0.07 3.20
CA ALA A 86 -3.55 1.09 3.39
C ALA A 86 -3.61 1.67 4.81
N TRP A 87 -4.81 2.03 5.29
CA TRP A 87 -4.99 2.55 6.65
C TRP A 87 -4.59 1.54 7.73
N LYS A 88 -5.06 0.30 7.60
CA LYS A 88 -4.71 -0.79 8.53
C LYS A 88 -3.20 -1.03 8.56
N THR A 89 -2.56 -1.05 7.40
CA THR A 89 -1.11 -1.28 7.30
C THR A 89 -0.34 -0.14 7.95
N TYR A 90 -0.75 1.10 7.71
CA TYR A 90 -0.15 2.28 8.34
C TYR A 90 -0.26 2.25 9.87
N GLU A 91 -1.44 1.96 10.41
CA GLU A 91 -1.67 1.92 11.87
C GLU A 91 -0.86 0.84 12.59
N ILE A 92 -0.54 -0.27 11.92
CA ILE A 92 0.33 -1.33 12.45
C ILE A 92 1.81 -0.91 12.47
N PHE A 93 2.21 0.00 11.57
CA PHE A 93 3.61 0.34 11.30
C PHE A 93 4.06 1.71 11.83
N LYS A 94 3.14 2.51 12.37
CA LYS A 94 3.46 3.83 12.95
C LYS A 94 4.38 3.75 14.15
#